data_AF-A0A8T7IAZ5-F1
#
_entry.id   AF-A0A8T7IAZ5-F1
#
_cell.length_a   1.000
_cell.length_b   1.000
_cell.length_c   1.000
_cell.angle_alpha   90.00
_cell.angle_beta   90.00
_cell.angle_gamma   90.00
#
_symmetry.space_group_name_H-M   'P 1'
#
loop_
_entity.id
_entity.type
_entity.pdbx_description
1 polymer ?
#
loop_
_entity_poly.entity_id
_entity_poly.type
_entity_poly.pdbx_seq_one_letter_code
_entity_poly.pdbx_strand_id
1 'polypeptide(L)'
;MELRLSDQDKSYIWQVVHHAAEAMGGYEQLFASPLEFNEDGDRVKFNWPVWMRAIKAYIVSRYGESGCEKLLLTILSEVYNPENYKAYLTTREEVVLKEAANRIFIR
;
A
#
# COMPACT_ATOMS: atom_id res chain seq x y z
N MET A 1 14.28 14.56 -12.68
CA MET A 1 13.20 13.58 -12.91
C MET A 1 12.45 13.43 -11.60
N GLU A 2 11.15 13.68 -11.59
CA GLU A 2 10.34 13.62 -10.37
C GLU A 2 10.00 12.16 -10.06
N LEU A 3 10.40 11.67 -8.89
CA LEU A 3 10.08 10.32 -8.44
C LEU A 3 8.61 10.27 -8.03
N ARG A 4 7.81 9.43 -8.69
CA ARG A 4 6.38 9.24 -8.42
C ARG A 4 6.02 7.76 -8.49
N LEU A 5 5.04 7.34 -7.69
CA LEU A 5 4.48 5.99 -7.74
C LEU A 5 3.71 5.81 -9.05
N SER A 6 4.00 4.73 -9.77
CA SER A 6 3.19 4.30 -10.92
C SER A 6 1.90 3.61 -10.46
N ASP A 7 0.94 3.46 -11.37
CA ASP A 7 -0.31 2.72 -11.07
C ASP A 7 -0.05 1.26 -10.68
N GLN A 8 1.01 0.66 -11.24
CA GLN A 8 1.42 -0.68 -10.87
C GLN A 8 1.93 -0.74 -9.41
N ASP A 9 2.68 0.28 -8.96
CA ASP A 9 3.15 0.33 -7.58
C ASP A 9 1.98 0.51 -6.62
N LYS A 10 1.05 1.41 -6.96
CA LYS A 10 -0.17 1.64 -6.17
C LYS A 10 -1.00 0.37 -6.05
N SER A 11 -1.18 -0.36 -7.15
CA SER A 11 -1.89 -1.64 -7.16
C SER A 11 -1.24 -2.66 -6.23
N TYR A 12 0.08 -2.82 -6.29
CA TYR A 12 0.82 -3.71 -5.38
C TYR A 12 0.71 -3.27 -3.92
N ILE A 13 0.91 -1.98 -3.64
CA ILE A 13 0.77 -1.40 -2.29
C ILE A 13 -0.60 -1.72 -1.72
N TRP A 14 -1.67 -1.47 -2.46
CA TRP A 14 -3.03 -1.71 -1.99
C TRP A 14 -3.35 -3.19 -1.81
N GLN A 15 -2.76 -4.09 -2.61
CA GLN A 15 -2.87 -5.54 -2.35
C GLN A 15 -2.26 -5.92 -1.00
N VAL A 16 -1.07 -5.38 -0.67
CA VAL A 16 -0.43 -5.64 0.62
C VAL A 16 -1.24 -5.03 1.77
N VAL A 17 -1.72 -3.79 1.64
CA VAL A 17 -2.55 -3.11 2.65
C VAL A 17 -3.82 -3.91 2.91
N HIS A 18 -4.52 -4.32 1.85
CA HIS A 18 -5.76 -5.06 1.98
C HIS A 18 -5.55 -6.42 2.66
N HIS A 19 -4.54 -7.17 2.24
CA HIS A 19 -4.22 -8.45 2.88
C HIS A 19 -3.87 -8.29 4.36
N ALA A 20 -3.12 -7.24 4.71
CA ALA A 20 -2.81 -6.92 6.10
C ALA A 20 -4.06 -6.50 6.89
N ALA A 21 -4.96 -5.73 6.28
CA ALA A 21 -6.22 -5.31 6.90
C ALA A 21 -7.12 -6.51 7.18
N GLU A 22 -7.24 -7.45 6.24
CA GLU A 22 -7.98 -8.71 6.46
C GLU A 22 -7.41 -9.51 7.62
N ALA A 23 -6.07 -9.61 7.73
CA ALA A 23 -5.41 -10.33 8.81
C ALA A 23 -5.57 -9.66 10.20
N MET A 24 -5.67 -8.32 10.24
CA MET A 24 -5.77 -7.52 11.47
C MET A 24 -7.22 -7.25 11.92
N GLY A 25 -8.23 -7.70 11.16
CA GLY A 25 -9.65 -7.50 11.48
C GLY A 25 -10.25 -6.21 10.93
N GLY A 26 -9.55 -5.52 10.02
CA GLY A 26 -10.03 -4.34 9.30
C GLY A 26 -8.96 -3.28 9.06
N TYR A 27 -9.29 -2.31 8.20
CA TYR A 27 -8.41 -1.19 7.87
C TYR A 27 -8.15 -0.30 9.09
N GLU A 28 -9.18 0.05 9.86
CA GLU A 28 -9.02 0.87 11.05
C GLU A 28 -8.10 0.21 12.09
N GLN A 29 -8.22 -1.10 12.27
CA GLN A 29 -7.40 -1.89 13.19
C GLN A 29 -5.94 -1.97 12.71
N LEU A 30 -5.71 -2.11 11.40
CA LEU A 30 -4.37 -2.11 10.81
C LEU A 30 -3.61 -0.80 11.10
N PHE A 31 -4.32 0.32 11.06
CA PHE A 31 -3.76 1.67 11.24
C PHE A 31 -3.88 2.21 12.68
N ALA A 32 -4.40 1.41 13.63
CA ALA A 32 -4.47 1.79 15.04
C ALA A 32 -3.09 1.87 15.71
N SER A 33 -2.10 1.15 15.18
CA SER A 33 -0.72 1.20 15.67
C SER A 33 -0.03 2.49 15.22
N PRO A 34 0.61 3.23 16.14
CA PRO A 34 1.31 4.46 15.79
C PRO A 34 2.50 4.21 14.87
N LEU A 35 2.83 5.22 14.06
CA LEU A 35 4.07 5.22 13.29
C LEU A 35 5.26 5.41 14.23
N GLU A 36 6.25 4.53 14.11
CA GLU A 36 7.47 4.60 14.90
C GLU A 36 8.61 5.22 14.10
N PHE A 37 9.31 6.16 14.73
CA PHE A 37 10.50 6.81 14.19
C PHE A 37 11.61 6.74 15.24
N ASN A 38 12.81 6.40 14.81
CA ASN A 38 13.99 6.38 15.67
C ASN A 38 15.00 7.42 15.19
N GLU A 39 15.73 8.00 16.14
CA GLU A 39 16.90 8.82 15.86
C GLU A 39 18.12 7.90 15.63
N ASP A 40 18.82 8.11 14.52
CA ASP A 40 20.05 7.42 14.14
C ASP A 40 21.11 8.49 13.81
N GLY A 41 21.77 8.98 14.86
CA GLY A 41 22.65 10.16 14.77
C GLY A 41 21.86 11.41 14.37
N ASP A 42 22.27 12.07 13.29
CA ASP A 42 21.61 13.27 12.75
C ASP A 42 20.42 12.95 11.81
N ARG A 43 19.94 11.70 11.80
CA ARG A 43 18.87 11.25 10.89
C ARG A 43 17.68 10.70 11.65
N VAL A 44 16.48 11.03 11.18
CA VAL A 44 15.24 10.38 11.61
C VAL A 44 14.96 9.22 10.67
N LYS A 45 14.83 8.01 11.22
CA LYS A 45 14.57 6.78 10.47
C LYS A 45 13.17 6.28 10.76
N PHE A 46 12.42 6.05 9.69
CA PHE A 46 11.12 5.42 9.78
C PHE A 46 11.24 3.92 10.03
N ASN A 47 10.59 3.42 11.08
CA ASN A 47 10.49 2.00 11.37
C ASN A 47 9.30 1.42 10.61
N TRP A 48 9.60 0.69 9.55
CA TRP A 48 8.58 0.01 8.74
C TRP A 48 7.85 -1.05 9.58
N PRO A 49 6.53 -0.91 9.81
CA PRO A 49 5.73 -1.94 10.46
C PRO A 49 5.85 -3.27 9.71
N VAL A 50 5.69 -4.39 10.43
CA VAL A 50 5.85 -5.74 9.85
C VAL A 50 5.04 -5.92 8.57
N TRP A 51 3.79 -5.45 8.56
CA TRP A 51 2.91 -5.54 7.41
C TRP A 51 3.37 -4.70 6.20
N MET A 52 4.11 -3.61 6.42
CA MET A 52 4.65 -2.76 5.34
C MET A 52 6.00 -3.26 4.79
N ARG A 53 6.63 -4.29 5.38
CA ARG A 53 7.96 -4.74 4.94
C ARG A 53 7.96 -5.23 3.49
N ALA A 54 6.87 -5.84 3.03
CA ALA A 54 6.70 -6.24 1.64
C ALA A 54 6.67 -5.03 0.69
N ILE A 55 5.97 -3.96 1.07
CA ILE A 55 5.95 -2.68 0.33
C ILE A 55 7.37 -2.11 0.25
N LYS A 56 8.09 -2.07 1.37
CA LYS A 56 9.48 -1.58 1.40
C LYS A 56 10.36 -2.38 0.42
N ALA A 57 10.36 -3.70 0.54
CA ALA A 57 11.19 -4.57 -0.30
C ALA A 57 10.90 -4.38 -1.80
N TYR A 58 9.61 -4.29 -2.15
CA TYR A 58 9.17 -4.03 -3.52
C TYR A 58 9.67 -2.68 -4.04
N ILE A 59 9.46 -1.58 -3.31
CA ILE A 59 9.87 -0.25 -3.75
C ILE A 59 11.38 -0.12 -3.84
N VAL A 60 12.13 -0.69 -2.87
CA VAL A 60 13.60 -0.74 -2.92
C VAL A 60 14.09 -1.50 -4.16
N SER A 61 13.44 -2.61 -4.52
CA SER A 61 13.81 -3.37 -5.72
C SER A 61 13.66 -2.58 -7.03
N ARG A 62 12.72 -1.62 -7.08
CA ARG A 62 12.43 -0.82 -8.28
C ARG A 62 13.17 0.51 -8.34
N TYR A 63 13.31 1.17 -7.20
CA TYR A 63 13.79 2.55 -7.10
C TYR A 63 15.08 2.72 -6.29
N GLY A 64 15.60 1.61 -5.72
CA GLY A 64 16.71 1.63 -4.77
C GLY A 64 16.30 2.20 -3.40
N GLU A 65 17.20 2.10 -2.43
CA GLU A 65 16.97 2.62 -1.06
C GLU A 65 16.67 4.13 -1.08
N SER A 66 17.45 4.93 -1.81
CA SER A 66 17.21 6.38 -1.89
C SER A 66 15.87 6.75 -2.55
N GLY A 67 15.42 5.95 -3.52
CA GLY A 67 14.09 6.16 -4.12
C GLY A 67 12.98 5.81 -3.14
N CYS A 68 13.14 4.73 -2.37
CA CYS A 68 12.20 4.35 -1.31
C CYS A 68 12.08 5.43 -0.23
N GLU A 69 13.20 6.00 0.22
CA GLU A 69 13.21 7.10 1.18
C GLU A 69 12.47 8.34 0.66
N LYS A 70 12.70 8.71 -0.61
CA LYS A 70 12.02 9.84 -1.25
C LYS A 70 10.51 9.61 -1.45
N LEU A 71 10.12 8.37 -1.68
CA LEU A 71 8.72 7.99 -1.88
C LEU A 71 7.96 7.71 -0.58
N LEU A 72 8.64 7.66 0.57
CA LEU A 72 8.04 7.27 1.85
C LEU A 72 6.79 8.07 2.19
N LEU A 73 6.87 9.41 2.15
CA LEU A 73 5.72 10.27 2.48
C LEU A 73 4.57 10.08 1.48
N THR A 74 4.88 9.84 0.21
CA THR A 74 3.87 9.54 -0.82
C THR A 74 3.19 8.21 -0.56
N ILE A 75 3.93 7.19 -0.14
CA ILE A 75 3.36 5.89 0.24
C ILE A 75 2.47 6.05 1.47
N LEU A 76 2.94 6.76 2.50
CA LEU A 76 2.17 6.99 3.72
C LEU A 76 0.89 7.77 3.44
N SER A 77 0.95 8.86 2.66
CA SER A 77 -0.24 9.64 2.31
C SER A 77 -1.24 8.87 1.44
N GLU A 78 -0.75 7.96 0.60
CA GLU A 78 -1.60 7.06 -0.18
C GLU A 78 -2.34 6.11 0.76
N VAL A 79 -1.64 5.40 1.66
CA VAL A 79 -2.22 4.29 2.44
C VAL A 79 -2.97 4.70 3.70
N TYR A 80 -2.65 5.84 4.32
CA TYR A 80 -3.31 6.34 5.53
C TYR A 80 -4.61 7.13 5.23
N ASN A 81 -4.99 7.27 3.96
CA ASN A 81 -6.24 7.91 3.58
C ASN A 81 -7.37 6.86 3.43
N PRO A 82 -8.37 6.85 4.33
CA PRO A 82 -9.47 5.88 4.25
C PRO A 82 -10.28 5.97 2.95
N GLU A 83 -10.34 7.15 2.32
CA GLU A 83 -11.07 7.33 1.06
C GLU A 83 -10.39 6.62 -0.10
N ASN A 84 -9.05 6.55 -0.10
CA ASN A 84 -8.31 5.79 -1.10
C ASN A 84 -8.55 4.28 -0.93
N TYR A 85 -8.66 3.81 0.32
CA TYR A 85 -8.98 2.41 0.58
C TYR A 85 -10.39 2.03 0.12
N LYS A 86 -11.38 2.89 0.38
CA LYS A 86 -12.75 2.71 -0.15
C LYS A 86 -12.75 2.63 -1.67
N ALA A 87 -12.05 3.56 -2.34
CA ALA A 87 -11.95 3.57 -3.80
C ALA A 87 -11.30 2.29 -4.36
N TYR A 88 -10.27 1.77 -3.68
CA TYR A 88 -9.64 0.50 -4.02
C TYR A 88 -10.62 -0.68 -3.92
N LEU A 89 -11.42 -0.75 -2.85
CA LEU A 89 -12.42 -1.81 -2.67
C LEU A 89 -13.50 -1.75 -3.76
N THR A 90 -14.05 -0.57 -4.06
CA THR A 90 -15.03 -0.40 -5.15
C THR A 90 -14.48 -0.88 -6.49
N THR A 91 -13.23 -0.49 -6.81
CA THR A 91 -12.59 -0.91 -8.06
C THR A 91 -12.46 -2.44 -8.13
N ARG A 92 -12.13 -3.10 -7.02
CA ARG A 92 -12.03 -4.57 -6.97
C ARG A 92 -13.38 -5.25 -7.12
N GLU A 93 -14.41 -4.77 -6.44
CA GLU A 93 -15.76 -5.30 -6.55
C GLU A 93 -16.27 -5.24 -8.00
N GLU A 94 -16.04 -4.11 -8.69
CA GLU A 94 -16.39 -3.96 -10.10
C GLU A 94 -15.66 -4.96 -11.01
N VAL A 95 -14.37 -5.21 -10.79
CA VAL A 95 -13.60 -6.19 -11.55
C VAL A 95 -14.16 -7.59 -11.33
N VAL A 96 -14.42 -7.98 -10.08
CA VAL A 96 -14.98 -9.29 -9.73
C VAL A 96 -16.37 -9.46 -10.36
N LEU A 97 -17.23 -8.44 -10.33
CA LEU A 97 -18.56 -8.47 -10.94
C LEU A 97 -18.49 -8.61 -12.48
N LYS A 98 -17.58 -7.87 -13.13
CA LYS A 98 -17.36 -7.98 -14.58
C LYS A 98 -16.86 -9.38 -14.97
N GLU A 99 -15.93 -9.94 -14.20
CA GLU A 99 -15.43 -11.30 -14.42
C GLU A 99 -16.51 -12.37 -14.21
N ALA A 100 -17.32 -12.23 -13.15
CA ALA A 100 -18.44 -13.13 -12.88
C ALA A 100 -19.50 -13.06 -13.99
N ALA A 101 -19.84 -11.86 -14.46
CA ALA A 101 -20.76 -11.68 -15.58
C ALA A 101 -20.22 -12.33 -16.86
N ASN A 102 -18.94 -12.13 -17.20
CA ASN A 102 -18.33 -12.71 -18.39
C ASN A 102 -18.34 -14.25 -18.38
N ARG A 103 -18.18 -14.88 -17.20
CA ARG A 103 -18.27 -16.35 -17.05
C ARG A 103 -19.68 -16.91 -17.29
N ILE A 104 -20.73 -16.10 -17.09
CA ILE A 104 -22.12 -16.49 -17.34
C ILE A 104 -22.45 -16.42 -18.84
N PHE A 105 -21.86 -15.47 -19.58
CA PHE A 105 -22.12 -15.28 -21.01
C PHE A 105 -21.33 -16.19 -21.97
N ILE A 106 -20.32 -16.91 -21.48
CA ILE A 106 -19.52 -17.88 -22.28
C ILE A 106 -20.02 -19.34 -22.10
N ARG A 107 -21.19 -19.53 -21.49
CA ARG A 107 -21.91 -20.82 -21.44
C ARG A 107 -23.14 -20.78 -22.33
#